data_AF-A0A8S3Y498-F1
#
_entry.id   AF-A0A8S3Y498-F1
#
_cell.length_a   1.000
_cell.length_b   1.000
_cell.length_c   1.000
_cell.angle_alpha   90.00
_cell.angle_beta   90.00
_cell.angle_gamma   90.00
#
_symmetry.space_group_name_H-M   'P 1'
#
loop_
_entity.id
_entity.type
_entity.pdbx_description
1 polymer ?
#
loop_
_entity_poly.entity_id
_entity_poly.type
_entity_poly.pdbx_seq_one_letter_code
_entity_poly.pdbx_strand_id
1 'polypeptide(L)'
;MDEESLLRLCSSAFTSAEIQKSKALFFDAIPSDKRKIQRKREGKEKRDRQDIIQLFKTSVPDLIPVFVARELEKLPPITFDHLDCTKLLKDITKLRFDIDCIKSTYTPLEQHKELESKVLVMKDIHPPRTCNMNPRLSAWSLDSGPIGMSAIHDSTLVRSKEMKNTNISSSLIRDEKIT
;
A
#
# COMPACT_ATOMS: atom_id res chain seq x y z
N MET A 1 -25.12 20.54 -11.46
CA MET A 1 -24.81 20.36 -12.90
C MET A 1 -26.12 20.27 -13.68
N ASP A 2 -26.26 21.01 -14.77
CA ASP A 2 -27.41 20.98 -15.66
C ASP A 2 -27.30 19.85 -16.72
N GLU A 3 -28.43 19.51 -17.36
CA GLU A 3 -28.50 18.40 -18.31
C GLU A 3 -27.66 18.63 -19.56
N GLU A 4 -27.58 19.86 -20.06
CA GLU A 4 -26.81 20.18 -21.25
C GLU A 4 -25.30 20.05 -20.99
N SER A 5 -24.84 20.55 -19.84
CA SER A 5 -23.47 20.31 -19.39
C SER A 5 -23.13 18.83 -19.26
N LEU A 6 -24.06 18.00 -18.73
CA LEU A 6 -23.84 16.56 -18.61
C LEU A 6 -23.75 15.86 -19.97
N LEU A 7 -24.65 16.20 -20.90
CA LEU A 7 -24.62 15.69 -22.27
C LEU A 7 -23.32 16.05 -22.99
N ARG A 8 -22.85 17.29 -22.81
CA ARG A 8 -21.58 17.77 -23.39
C ARG A 8 -20.39 17.03 -22.79
N LEU A 9 -20.35 16.88 -21.46
CA LEU A 9 -19.29 16.16 -20.75
C LEU A 9 -19.16 14.72 -21.23
N CYS A 10 -20.28 14.00 -21.33
CA CYS A 10 -20.28 12.63 -21.83
C CYS A 10 -19.83 12.54 -23.30
N SER A 11 -20.07 13.58 -24.10
CA SER A 11 -19.66 13.60 -25.51
C SER A 11 -18.15 13.84 -25.68
N SER A 12 -17.53 14.61 -24.79
CA SER A 12 -16.09 14.90 -24.84
C SER A 12 -15.24 13.84 -24.15
N ALA A 13 -15.77 13.16 -23.13
CA ALA A 13 -14.99 12.25 -22.29
C ALA A 13 -15.09 10.78 -22.71
N PHE A 14 -16.16 10.38 -23.40
CA PHE A 14 -16.42 8.98 -23.71
C PHE A 14 -16.71 8.76 -25.19
N THR A 15 -16.28 7.60 -25.69
CA THR A 15 -16.57 7.18 -27.04
C THR A 15 -18.02 6.71 -27.18
N SER A 16 -18.53 6.77 -28.42
CA SER A 16 -19.88 6.27 -28.75
C SER A 16 -20.09 4.80 -28.36
N ALA A 17 -19.06 3.97 -28.52
CA ALA A 17 -19.10 2.56 -28.16
C ALA A 17 -19.23 2.34 -26.65
N GLU A 18 -18.48 3.11 -25.85
CA GLU A 18 -18.58 3.08 -24.39
C GLU A 18 -19.96 3.52 -23.91
N ILE A 19 -20.50 4.61 -24.48
CA ILE A 19 -21.87 5.08 -24.15
C ILE A 19 -22.91 4.00 -24.46
N GLN A 20 -22.80 3.34 -25.62
CA GLN A 20 -23.74 2.29 -26.01
C GLN A 20 -23.64 1.06 -25.08
N LYS A 21 -22.42 0.67 -24.70
CA LYS A 21 -22.19 -0.42 -23.73
C LYS A 21 -22.75 -0.05 -22.36
N SER A 22 -22.52 1.15 -21.88
CA SER A 22 -23.05 1.65 -20.60
C SER A 22 -24.58 1.74 -20.62
N LYS A 23 -25.18 2.22 -21.72
CA LYS A 23 -26.63 2.18 -21.91
C LYS A 23 -27.17 0.75 -21.78
N ALA A 24 -26.48 -0.21 -22.39
CA ALA A 24 -26.89 -1.60 -22.30
C ALA A 24 -26.88 -2.10 -20.86
N LEU A 25 -25.75 -1.98 -20.17
CA LEU A 25 -25.60 -2.43 -18.79
C LEU A 25 -26.60 -1.75 -17.85
N PHE A 26 -26.86 -0.45 -18.04
CA PHE A 26 -27.75 0.31 -17.18
C PHE A 26 -29.22 -0.13 -17.30
N PHE A 27 -29.70 -0.34 -18.53
CA PHE A 27 -31.05 -0.86 -18.75
C PHE A 27 -31.20 -2.31 -18.27
N ASP A 28 -30.13 -3.11 -18.37
CA ASP A 28 -30.17 -4.50 -17.94
C ASP A 28 -30.09 -4.62 -16.39
N ALA A 29 -29.53 -3.62 -15.71
CA ALA A 29 -29.33 -3.62 -14.25
C ALA A 29 -30.47 -2.98 -13.46
N ILE A 30 -31.30 -2.14 -14.07
CA ILE A 30 -32.47 -1.54 -13.40
C ILE A 30 -33.72 -2.35 -13.75
N PRO A 31 -34.50 -2.80 -12.75
CA PRO A 31 -35.83 -3.35 -12.97
C PRO A 31 -36.76 -2.22 -13.41
N SER A 32 -36.80 -1.95 -14.71
CA SER A 32 -37.66 -0.93 -15.32
C SER A 32 -38.54 -1.55 -16.39
N ASP A 33 -39.83 -1.19 -16.37
CA ASP A 33 -40.76 -1.52 -17.47
C ASP A 33 -40.38 -0.81 -18.80
N LYS A 34 -39.42 0.12 -18.74
CA LYS A 34 -38.95 0.87 -19.91
C LYS A 34 -38.03 0.01 -20.76
N ARG A 35 -38.55 -0.38 -21.92
CA ARG A 35 -37.77 -1.08 -22.94
C ARG A 35 -36.55 -0.26 -23.38
N LYS A 36 -35.39 -0.93 -23.43
CA LYS A 36 -34.19 -0.42 -24.07
C LYS A 36 -34.41 -0.16 -25.55
N ILE A 37 -34.39 1.11 -25.95
CA ILE A 37 -34.59 1.52 -27.34
C ILE A 37 -33.25 1.43 -28.09
N GLN A 38 -33.20 0.59 -29.11
CA GLN A 38 -32.10 0.59 -30.08
C GLN A 38 -32.44 1.54 -31.22
N ARG A 39 -31.72 2.66 -31.31
CA ARG A 39 -31.93 3.67 -32.36
C ARG A 39 -30.93 3.48 -33.50
N LYS A 40 -31.42 3.63 -34.73
CA LYS A 40 -30.63 3.67 -35.96
C LYS A 40 -30.71 5.09 -36.54
N ARG A 41 -29.74 5.47 -37.39
CA ARG A 41 -29.60 6.78 -38.09
C ARG A 41 -28.86 7.87 -37.31
N GLU A 42 -28.67 9.00 -37.97
CA GLU A 42 -28.00 10.20 -37.47
C GLU A 42 -28.63 10.72 -36.16
N GLY A 43 -27.81 11.32 -35.30
CA GLY A 43 -28.24 11.80 -33.99
C GLY A 43 -28.57 10.69 -32.99
N LYS A 44 -28.23 9.42 -33.26
CA LYS A 44 -28.41 8.31 -32.30
C LYS A 44 -27.66 8.55 -30.99
N GLU A 45 -26.45 9.10 -31.04
CA GLU A 45 -25.56 9.19 -29.86
C GLU A 45 -26.08 10.18 -28.83
N LYS A 46 -26.51 11.37 -29.28
CA LYS A 46 -27.15 12.37 -28.42
C LYS A 46 -28.38 11.79 -27.74
N ARG A 47 -29.17 11.06 -28.52
CA ARG A 47 -30.39 10.38 -28.10
C ARG A 47 -30.12 9.23 -27.12
N ASP A 48 -29.04 8.49 -27.30
CA ASP A 48 -28.64 7.40 -26.40
C ASP A 48 -28.28 7.96 -25.02
N ARG A 49 -27.55 9.08 -24.96
CA ARG A 49 -27.27 9.77 -23.69
C ARG A 49 -28.54 10.31 -23.02
N GLN A 50 -29.44 10.92 -23.79
CA GLN A 50 -30.74 11.38 -23.28
C GLN A 50 -31.58 10.23 -22.71
N ASP A 51 -31.58 9.07 -23.36
CA ASP A 51 -32.31 7.90 -22.85
C ASP A 51 -31.73 7.42 -21.50
N ILE A 52 -30.40 7.43 -21.33
CA ILE A 52 -29.75 7.11 -20.04
C ILE A 52 -30.17 8.11 -18.97
N ILE A 53 -30.08 9.42 -19.25
CA ILE A 53 -30.44 10.49 -18.31
C ILE A 53 -31.92 10.38 -17.93
N GLN A 54 -32.80 10.13 -18.91
CA GLN A 54 -34.23 10.00 -18.67
C GLN A 54 -34.53 8.77 -17.81
N LEU A 55 -33.84 7.65 -18.03
CA LEU A 55 -33.98 6.47 -17.18
C LEU A 55 -33.53 6.79 -15.75
N PHE A 56 -32.39 7.48 -15.56
CA PHE A 56 -31.93 7.94 -14.25
C PHE A 56 -32.96 8.81 -13.53
N LYS A 57 -33.55 9.80 -14.23
CA LYS A 57 -34.53 10.74 -13.66
C LYS A 57 -35.86 10.09 -13.25
N THR A 58 -36.21 8.97 -13.90
CA THR A 58 -37.53 8.34 -13.72
C THR A 58 -37.48 7.06 -12.90
N SER A 59 -36.28 6.55 -12.61
CA SER A 59 -36.09 5.37 -11.78
C SER A 59 -36.15 5.77 -10.30
N VAL A 60 -36.67 4.86 -9.47
CA VAL A 60 -36.67 5.04 -8.01
C VAL A 60 -35.22 4.95 -7.52
N PRO A 61 -34.73 5.91 -6.70
CA PRO A 61 -33.33 5.95 -6.25
C PRO A 61 -32.83 4.64 -5.64
N ASP A 62 -33.67 3.97 -4.85
CA ASP A 62 -33.33 2.72 -4.15
C ASP A 62 -33.14 1.51 -5.09
N LEU A 63 -33.67 1.60 -6.31
CA LEU A 63 -33.55 0.55 -7.33
C LEU A 63 -32.39 0.81 -8.29
N ILE A 64 -31.73 1.98 -8.20
CA ILE A 64 -30.59 2.31 -9.04
C ILE A 64 -29.35 1.62 -8.44
N PRO A 65 -28.70 0.70 -9.17
CA PRO A 65 -27.51 0.03 -8.68
C PRO A 65 -26.37 1.03 -8.51
N VAL A 66 -25.55 0.80 -7.47
CA VAL A 66 -24.37 1.61 -7.20
C VAL A 66 -23.25 1.22 -8.17
N PHE A 67 -22.92 2.11 -9.09
CA PHE A 67 -21.78 1.94 -9.99
C PHE A 67 -20.53 2.58 -9.39
N VAL A 68 -19.45 1.79 -9.33
CA VAL A 68 -18.14 2.26 -8.85
C VAL A 68 -17.18 2.31 -10.03
N ALA A 69 -16.48 3.43 -10.19
CA ALA A 69 -15.43 3.56 -11.20
C ALA A 69 -14.17 2.81 -10.75
N ARG A 70 -13.69 1.89 -11.59
CA ARG A 70 -12.42 1.19 -11.36
C ARG A 70 -11.21 2.09 -11.64
N GLU A 71 -11.32 2.90 -12.68
CA GLU A 71 -10.24 3.76 -13.18
C GLU A 71 -10.65 5.23 -13.03
N LEU A 72 -10.32 5.82 -11.87
CA LEU A 72 -10.70 7.19 -11.53
C LEU A 72 -10.08 8.23 -12.48
N GLU A 73 -8.91 7.93 -13.06
CA GLU A 73 -8.21 8.77 -14.04
C GLU A 73 -8.97 8.95 -15.36
N LYS A 74 -9.91 8.04 -15.68
CA LYS A 74 -10.76 8.11 -16.88
C LYS A 74 -12.05 8.89 -16.65
N LEU A 75 -12.32 9.31 -15.41
CA LEU A 75 -13.49 10.12 -15.15
C LEU A 75 -13.28 11.52 -15.74
N PRO A 76 -14.32 12.10 -16.37
CA PRO A 76 -14.28 13.51 -16.71
C PRO A 76 -14.01 14.35 -15.44
N PRO A 77 -13.51 15.59 -15.59
CA PRO A 77 -13.38 16.51 -14.47
C PRO A 77 -14.70 16.63 -13.70
N ILE A 78 -14.72 16.14 -12.46
CA ILE A 78 -15.85 16.21 -11.54
C ILE A 78 -15.42 16.98 -10.30
N THR A 79 -16.31 17.82 -9.79
CA THR A 79 -16.07 18.58 -8.56
C THR A 79 -16.19 17.67 -7.33
N PHE A 80 -15.55 18.06 -6.23
CA PHE A 80 -15.64 17.31 -4.97
C PHE A 80 -17.07 17.21 -4.41
N ASP A 81 -17.97 18.09 -4.82
CA ASP A 81 -19.40 18.05 -4.44
C ASP A 81 -20.12 16.80 -4.96
N HIS A 82 -19.50 16.08 -5.90
CA HIS A 82 -20.09 14.93 -6.58
C HIS A 82 -19.25 13.65 -6.41
N LEU A 83 -18.26 13.66 -5.51
CA LEU A 83 -17.38 12.53 -5.24
C LEU A 83 -17.42 12.17 -3.75
N ASP A 84 -17.72 10.91 -3.42
CA ASP A 84 -17.59 10.41 -2.05
C ASP A 84 -16.10 10.14 -1.73
N CYS A 85 -15.43 11.17 -1.20
CA CYS A 85 -14.03 11.11 -0.78
C CYS A 85 -13.85 10.48 0.61
N THR A 86 -14.91 10.01 1.28
CA THR A 86 -14.86 9.64 2.71
C THR A 86 -13.80 8.59 3.00
N LYS A 87 -13.69 7.57 2.12
CA LYS A 87 -12.67 6.53 2.27
C LYS A 87 -11.26 7.10 2.11
N LEU A 88 -11.03 7.90 1.06
CA LEU A 88 -9.74 8.52 0.80
C LEU A 88 -9.30 9.41 1.98
N LEU A 89 -10.22 10.21 2.53
CA LEU A 89 -9.94 11.06 3.69
C LEU A 89 -9.60 10.22 4.93
N LYS A 90 -10.34 9.14 5.21
CA LYS A 90 -10.04 8.22 6.31
C LYS A 90 -8.65 7.58 6.14
N ASP A 91 -8.32 7.14 4.93
CA ASP A 91 -7.04 6.53 4.63
C ASP A 91 -5.89 7.54 4.81
N ILE A 92 -6.05 8.81 4.36
CA ILE A 92 -5.08 9.89 4.60
C ILE A 92 -4.91 10.17 6.09
N THR A 93 -6.00 10.23 6.86
CA THR A 93 -5.94 10.45 8.32
C THR A 93 -5.20 9.29 9.00
N LYS A 94 -5.47 8.05 8.60
CA LYS A 94 -4.75 6.88 9.12
C LYS A 94 -3.26 6.93 8.77
N LEU A 95 -2.92 7.28 7.53
CA LEU A 95 -1.54 7.39 7.09
C LEU A 95 -0.78 8.50 7.85
N ARG A 96 -1.42 9.63 8.14
CA ARG A 96 -0.86 10.67 9.03
C ARG A 96 -0.62 10.14 10.43
N PHE A 97 -1.59 9.45 11.01
CA PHE A 97 -1.44 8.83 12.33
C PHE A 97 -0.28 7.83 12.37
N ASP A 98 -0.17 6.97 11.35
CA ASP A 98 0.92 6.00 11.24
C ASP A 98 2.28 6.70 11.12
N ILE A 99 2.38 7.78 10.33
CA ILE A 99 3.59 8.62 10.24
C ILE A 99 3.93 9.23 11.60
N ASP A 100 2.96 9.76 12.33
CA ASP A 100 3.19 10.39 13.63
C ASP A 100 3.62 9.36 14.69
N CYS A 101 3.07 8.13 14.64
CA CYS A 101 3.51 7.02 15.49
C CYS A 101 4.94 6.56 15.16
N ILE A 102 5.28 6.45 13.88
CA ILE A 102 6.66 6.19 13.45
C ILE A 102 7.54 7.30 13.99
N LYS A 103 7.10 8.56 13.89
CA LYS A 103 7.85 9.72 14.36
C LYS A 103 8.06 9.77 15.88
N SER A 104 7.13 9.25 16.67
CA SER A 104 7.30 9.19 18.13
C SER A 104 8.20 8.04 18.58
N THR A 105 8.38 7.01 17.74
CA THR A 105 9.08 5.77 18.11
C THR A 105 10.50 5.69 17.56
N TYR A 106 10.81 6.44 16.49
CA TYR A 106 12.16 6.47 15.95
C TYR A 106 13.07 7.41 16.74
N THR A 107 14.33 6.99 16.91
CA THR A 107 15.37 7.83 17.49
C THR A 107 16.08 8.57 16.35
N PRO A 108 16.29 9.90 16.44
CA PRO A 108 17.14 10.61 15.48
C PRO A 108 18.51 9.94 15.37
N LEU A 109 19.01 9.81 14.14
CA LEU A 109 20.28 9.14 13.84
C LEU A 109 21.46 9.68 14.65
N GLU A 110 21.44 10.98 14.95
CA GLU A 110 22.48 11.65 15.74
C GLU A 110 22.49 11.17 17.20
N GLN A 111 21.31 10.93 17.80
CA GLN A 111 21.21 10.36 19.15
C GLN A 111 21.67 8.89 19.18
N HIS A 112 21.42 8.14 18.10
CA HIS A 112 21.92 6.77 17.97
C HIS A 112 23.46 6.73 17.88
N LYS A 113 24.08 7.59 17.04
CA LYS A 113 25.54 7.69 16.92
C LYS A 113 26.20 8.14 18.23
N GLU A 114 25.59 9.09 18.93
CA GLU A 114 26.06 9.53 20.24
C GLU A 114 26.03 8.37 21.23
N LEU A 115 24.96 7.56 21.24
CA LEU A 115 24.87 6.37 22.08
C LEU A 115 25.92 5.32 21.73
N GLU A 116 26.14 5.04 20.44
CA GLU A 116 27.17 4.10 19.99
C GLU A 116 28.58 4.54 20.41
N SER A 117 28.90 5.84 20.29
CA SER A 117 30.20 6.37 20.73
C SER A 117 30.40 6.22 22.24
N LYS A 118 29.36 6.47 23.06
CA LYS A 118 29.40 6.28 24.52
C LYS A 118 29.59 4.81 24.91
N VAL A 119 28.91 3.89 24.21
CA VAL A 119 29.06 2.44 24.44
C VAL A 119 30.47 1.97 24.09
N LEU A 120 31.05 2.49 23.01
CA LEU A 120 32.44 2.17 22.62
C LEU A 120 33.43 2.54 23.74
N VAL A 121 33.30 3.75 24.29
CA VAL A 121 34.15 4.24 25.39
C VAL A 121 33.98 3.39 26.65
N MET A 122 32.76 2.95 26.98
CA MET A 122 32.52 2.09 28.14
C MET A 122 33.10 0.68 28.00
N LYS A 123 33.17 0.13 26.78
CA LYS A 123 33.76 -1.18 26.51
C LYS A 123 35.28 -1.19 26.73
N ASP A 124 35.93 -0.04 26.61
CA ASP A 124 37.37 0.12 26.86
C ASP A 124 37.71 0.37 28.33
N ILE A 125 36.70 0.53 29.21
CA ILE A 125 36.86 0.74 30.67
C ILE A 125 36.76 -0.58 31.46
N HIS A 126 36.92 -1.74 30.81
CA HIS A 126 37.27 -2.93 31.59
C HIS A 126 38.60 -2.64 32.31
N PRO A 127 38.65 -2.70 33.66
CA PRO A 127 39.93 -2.54 34.33
C PRO A 127 40.85 -3.62 33.76
N PRO A 128 42.10 -3.30 33.38
CA PRO A 128 43.05 -4.34 33.07
C PRO A 128 43.03 -5.28 34.28
N ARG A 129 42.85 -6.58 34.05
CA ARG A 129 43.05 -7.58 35.11
C ARG A 129 44.51 -7.50 35.54
N THR A 130 44.85 -6.53 36.39
CA THR A 130 46.14 -6.40 37.02
C THR A 130 46.12 -7.25 38.28
N CYS A 131 45.93 -8.55 38.10
CA CYS A 131 46.38 -9.47 39.13
C CYS A 131 47.92 -9.48 39.05
N ASN A 132 48.56 -8.63 39.87
CA ASN A 132 49.96 -8.85 40.26
C ASN A 132 50.00 -10.11 41.14
N MET A 133 49.87 -11.27 40.50
CA MET A 133 50.09 -12.56 41.13
C MET A 133 51.59 -12.73 41.30
N ASN A 134 52.06 -12.68 42.54
CA ASN A 134 53.41 -13.06 42.91
C ASN A 134 53.53 -14.59 42.69
N PRO A 135 54.39 -15.11 41.80
CA PRO A 135 54.40 -16.55 41.48
C PRO A 135 55.13 -17.39 42.55
N ARG A 136 55.33 -16.88 43.77
CA ARG A 136 56.08 -17.53 44.84
C ARG A 136 55.33 -17.55 46.17
N LEU A 137 54.13 -18.12 46.18
CA LEU A 137 53.60 -18.82 47.35
C LEU A 137 52.77 -20.01 46.85
N SER A 138 53.49 -21.06 46.47
CA SER A 138 52.94 -22.41 46.51
C SER A 138 52.67 -22.78 47.97
N ALA A 139 51.62 -23.57 48.18
CA ALA A 139 51.02 -23.94 49.46
C ALA A 139 50.11 -22.79 49.98
N TRP A 140 48.79 -22.85 49.83
CA TRP A 140 47.94 -23.90 50.38
C TRP A 140 46.77 -24.28 49.45
N SER A 141 46.43 -25.57 49.50
CA SER A 141 45.20 -26.16 49.04
C SER A 141 43.97 -25.37 49.51
N LEU A 142 43.10 -25.01 48.57
CA LEU A 142 41.65 -24.97 48.75
C LEU A 142 41.01 -25.01 47.36
N ASP A 143 40.91 -26.24 46.88
CA ASP A 143 39.83 -26.68 46.04
C ASP A 143 38.49 -26.24 46.67
N SER A 144 37.76 -25.37 45.97
CA SER A 144 36.37 -25.06 46.25
C SER A 144 35.71 -24.56 44.97
N GLY A 145 35.72 -25.40 43.95
CA GLY A 145 34.73 -25.32 42.88
C GLY A 145 33.41 -25.94 43.36
N PRO A 146 32.24 -25.43 42.94
CA PRO A 146 30.98 -26.07 43.26
C PRO A 146 30.93 -27.46 42.62
N ILE A 147 31.01 -28.48 43.47
CA ILE A 147 30.74 -29.86 43.11
C ILE A 147 29.25 -30.01 42.81
N GLY A 148 28.96 -30.52 41.62
CA GLY A 148 27.66 -31.07 41.27
C GLY A 148 26.87 -30.22 40.30
N MET A 149 27.04 -30.48 39.01
CA MET A 149 25.97 -30.97 38.14
C MET A 149 26.63 -31.66 36.93
N SER A 150 26.59 -32.98 36.93
CA SER A 150 27.03 -33.84 35.84
C SER A 150 26.05 -33.81 34.67
N ALA A 151 26.63 -33.75 33.48
CA ALA A 151 26.22 -34.40 32.23
C ALA A 151 24.76 -34.23 31.75
N ILE A 152 24.59 -33.49 30.65
CA ILE A 152 23.74 -33.98 29.56
C ILE A 152 24.52 -33.85 28.25
N HIS A 153 24.63 -35.00 27.61
CA HIS A 153 25.15 -35.32 26.29
C HIS A 153 24.69 -34.34 25.20
N ASP A 154 25.61 -33.78 24.44
CA ASP A 154 25.28 -33.14 23.16
C ASP A 154 25.58 -34.13 22.04
N SER A 155 24.54 -34.86 21.64
CA SER A 155 24.60 -35.75 20.49
C SER A 155 23.23 -35.84 19.84
N THR A 156 22.93 -34.91 18.93
CA THR A 156 22.20 -35.28 17.72
C THR A 156 22.51 -34.33 16.55
N LEU A 157 23.13 -34.94 15.55
CA LEU A 157 23.25 -34.55 14.15
C LEU A 157 21.87 -34.33 13.49
N VAL A 158 21.93 -33.78 12.26
CA VAL A 158 20.90 -33.78 11.18
C VAL A 158 19.96 -32.56 11.27
N ARG A 159 19.82 -31.68 10.26
CA ARG A 159 19.45 -32.00 8.88
C ARG A 159 19.62 -30.83 7.88
N SER A 160 20.19 -31.19 6.72
CA SER A 160 19.89 -30.74 5.34
C SER A 160 20.11 -29.29 4.87
N LYS A 161 21.20 -29.19 4.08
CA LYS A 161 21.34 -28.63 2.72
C LYS A 161 20.07 -28.21 1.93
N GLU A 162 20.38 -27.32 0.97
CA GLU A 162 19.77 -27.02 -0.35
C GLU A 162 18.86 -25.78 -0.44
N MET A 163 18.91 -24.93 -1.47
CA MET A 163 19.84 -24.64 -2.58
C MET A 163 19.26 -23.45 -3.37
N LYS A 164 20.13 -22.76 -4.13
CA LYS A 164 19.87 -21.96 -5.36
C LYS A 164 19.34 -20.53 -5.18
N ASN A 165 20.17 -19.52 -5.49
CA ASN A 165 20.41 -18.91 -6.82
C ASN A 165 19.18 -18.15 -7.37
N THR A 166 19.28 -16.83 -7.54
CA THR A 166 19.70 -16.21 -8.83
C THR A 166 19.60 -14.68 -8.79
N ASN A 167 20.71 -14.05 -9.21
CA ASN A 167 20.82 -12.93 -10.14
C ASN A 167 20.05 -11.62 -9.91
N ILE A 168 20.86 -10.66 -9.49
CA ILE A 168 20.92 -9.26 -9.92
C ILE A 168 20.56 -9.10 -11.41
N SER A 169 19.64 -8.18 -11.69
CA SER A 169 19.45 -7.58 -13.02
C SER A 169 18.99 -6.14 -12.83
N SER A 170 19.96 -5.24 -12.70
CA SER A 170 19.76 -3.80 -12.88
C SER A 170 19.81 -3.48 -14.37
N SER A 171 18.71 -2.94 -14.91
CA SER A 171 18.72 -2.38 -16.26
C SER A 171 17.75 -1.20 -16.36
N LEU A 172 18.18 -0.23 -17.17
CA LEU A 172 17.47 0.89 -17.78
C LEU A 172 17.55 2.27 -17.09
N ILE A 173 18.69 2.93 -17.32
CA ILE A 173 18.72 4.33 -17.72
C ILE A 173 18.72 4.33 -19.26
N ARG A 174 17.74 4.98 -19.90
CA ARG A 174 17.75 5.27 -21.34
C ARG A 174 17.87 6.78 -21.50
N ASP A 175 18.99 7.18 -22.08
CA ASP A 175 19.23 8.53 -22.57
C ASP A 175 18.42 8.81 -23.84
N GLU A 176 17.99 10.06 -23.91
CA GLU A 176 17.36 10.73 -25.05
C GLU A 176 18.26 10.70 -26.29
N LYS A 177 17.67 10.50 -27.47
CA LYS A 177 18.24 11.04 -28.70
C LYS A 177 17.16 11.57 -29.63
N ILE A 178 17.30 12.88 -29.83
CA ILE A 178 16.62 13.78 -30.74
C ILE A 178 16.80 13.31 -32.18
N THR A 179 15.73 13.33 -32.97
CA THR A 179 15.76 13.65 -34.40
C THR A 179 14.47 14.35 -34.77
#